data_AF-A0A0N6ZUD4-F1
#
_entry.id   AF-A0A0N6ZUD4-F1
#
_cell.length_a   1.000
_cell.length_b   1.000
_cell.length_c   1.000
_cell.angle_alpha   90.00
_cell.angle_beta   90.00
_cell.angle_gamma   90.00
#
_symmetry.space_group_name_H-M   'P 1'
#
loop_
_entity.id
_entity.type
_entity.pdbx_description
1 polymer ?
#
loop_
_entity_poly.entity_id
_entity_poly.type
_entity_poly.pdbx_seq_one_letter_code
_entity_poly.pdbx_strand_id
1 'polypeptide(L)' 'MEAADALPVAARALIWARRTDGRGREAVGRLLNVLRLESGVMVVDGSSGDPVSFDPTGVHRLHLIRYR' A
#
# COMPACT_ATOMS: atom_id res chain seq x y z
N MET A 1 3.29 -5.01 -5.14
CA MET A 1 3.00 -5.92 -4.00
C MET A 1 4.14 -6.91 -3.77
N GLU A 2 4.76 -7.46 -4.81
CA GLU A 2 5.94 -8.32 -4.73
C GLU A 2 7.05 -7.83 -3.78
N ALA A 3 7.41 -6.54 -3.82
CA ALA A 3 8.41 -5.97 -2.91
C ALA A 3 8.04 -6.00 -1.41
N ALA A 4 6.74 -6.06 -1.09
CA ALA A 4 6.25 -6.25 0.28
C ALA A 4 6.21 -7.72 0.68
N ASP A 5 6.05 -8.63 -0.29
CA ASP A 5 6.07 -10.07 -0.08
C ASP A 5 7.47 -10.56 0.31
N ALA A 6 8.51 -9.92 -0.23
CA ALA A 6 9.90 -10.18 0.11
C ALA A 6 10.35 -9.69 1.51
N LEU A 7 9.45 -9.08 2.30
CA LEU A 7 9.77 -8.68 3.67
C LEU A 7 9.78 -9.90 4.62
N PRO A 8 10.55 -9.87 5.73
CA PRO A 8 10.44 -10.89 6.78
C PRO A 8 9.02 -10.98 7.34
N VAL A 9 8.60 -12.18 7.74
CA VAL A 9 7.35 -12.36 8.49
C VAL A 9 7.34 -11.47 9.73
N ALA A 10 6.16 -10.92 10.06
CA ALA A 10 5.90 -9.91 11.08
C ALA A 10 6.48 -8.51 10.80
N ALA A 11 7.17 -8.30 9.66
CA ALA A 11 7.58 -6.97 9.26
C ALA A 11 6.38 -6.03 9.03
N ARG A 12 6.61 -4.75 9.34
CA ARG A 12 5.67 -3.66 9.09
C ARG A 12 6.29 -2.64 8.15
N ALA A 13 5.46 -2.12 7.25
CA ALA A 13 5.85 -1.11 6.28
C ALA A 13 4.66 -0.21 5.95
N LEU A 14 4.89 0.81 5.13
CA LEU A 14 3.83 1.62 4.56
C LEU A 14 3.83 1.50 3.03
N ILE A 15 2.65 1.60 2.44
CA ILE A 15 2.49 1.86 1.01
C ILE A 15 1.99 3.28 0.83
N TRP A 16 2.69 4.06 0.01
CA TRP A 16 2.14 5.29 -0.56
C TRP A 16 1.55 4.98 -1.93
N ALA A 17 0.22 4.94 -1.99
CA ALA A 17 -0.54 4.74 -3.22
C ALA A 17 -0.82 6.10 -3.88
N ARG A 18 -0.06 6.41 -4.92
CA ARG A 18 -0.20 7.65 -5.69
C ARG A 18 -1.38 7.52 -6.64
N ARG A 19 -2.25 8.52 -6.64
CA ARG A 19 -3.44 8.61 -7.50
C ARG A 19 -3.24 9.72 -8.52
N THR A 20 -3.92 9.60 -9.64
CA THR A 20 -4.06 10.71 -10.59
C THR A 20 -5.52 11.15 -10.64
N ASP A 21 -5.77 12.44 -10.81
CA ASP A 21 -7.10 12.93 -11.13
C ASP A 21 -7.49 12.55 -12.58
N GLY A 22 -8.74 12.82 -12.98
CA GLY A 22 -9.21 12.56 -14.34
C GLY A 22 -8.48 13.36 -15.45
N ARG A 23 -7.53 14.23 -15.10
CA ARG A 23 -6.67 14.98 -16.03
C ARG A 23 -5.23 14.47 -16.02
N GLY A 24 -4.94 13.36 -15.35
CA GLY A 24 -3.61 12.76 -15.27
C GLY A 24 -2.64 13.51 -14.35
N ARG A 25 -3.10 14.51 -13.59
CA ARG A 25 -2.25 15.17 -12.58
C ARG A 25 -2.19 14.30 -11.35
N GLU A 26 -1.05 14.26 -10.68
CA GLU A 26 -0.96 13.59 -9.39
C GLU A 26 -1.92 14.26 -8.39
N ALA A 27 -2.90 13.50 -7.94
CA ALA A 27 -3.73 13.83 -6.81
C ALA A 27 -3.09 13.23 -5.56
N VAL A 28 -3.24 13.91 -4.41
CA VAL A 28 -2.74 13.46 -3.10
C VAL A 28 -2.92 11.94 -2.92
N GLY A 29 -1.82 11.25 -2.64
CA GLY A 29 -1.81 9.78 -2.50
C GLY A 29 -2.28 9.32 -1.13
N ARG A 30 -2.74 8.07 -1.05
CA ARG A 30 -3.18 7.43 0.21
C ARG A 30 -2.01 6.70 0.86
N LEU A 31 -1.85 6.86 2.17
CA LEU A 31 -0.87 6.12 2.95
C LEU A 31 -1.57 4.93 3.61
N LEU A 32 -1.02 3.73 3.42
CA LEU A 32 -1.60 2.47 3.85
C LEU A 32 -0.61 1.68 4.69
N ASN A 33 -1.09 0.98 5.72
CA ASN A 33 -0.28 0.08 6.51
C ASN A 33 -0.11 -1.25 5.81
N VAL A 34 1.09 -1.81 5.90
CA VAL A 34 1.42 -3.13 5.39
C VAL A 34 1.89 -4.01 6.53
N LEU A 35 1.32 -5.20 6.62
CA LEU A 35 1.74 -6.27 7.53
C LEU A 35 2.16 -7.47 6.70
N ARG A 36 3.39 -7.95 6.91
CA ARG A 36 3.81 -9.24 6.39
C ARG A 36 3.38 -10.33 7.37
N LEU A 37 2.41 -11.14 6.97
CA LEU A 37 1.92 -12.31 7.71
C LEU A 37 2.56 -13.58 7.16
N GLU A 38 2.40 -14.71 7.85
CA GLU A 38 2.81 -16.01 7.31
C GLU A 38 2.06 -16.35 6.02
N SER A 39 0.77 -16.04 5.97
CA SER A 39 -0.14 -16.33 4.85
C SER A 39 0.00 -15.38 3.65
N GLY A 40 0.73 -14.26 3.80
CA GLY A 40 0.77 -13.24 2.75
C GLY A 40 0.96 -11.83 3.27
N VAL A 41 0.78 -10.86 2.36
CA VAL A 41 0.80 -9.44 2.69
C VAL A 41 -0.63 -8.96 2.91
N MET A 42 -0.88 -8.35 4.07
CA MET A 42 -2.12 -7.64 4.35
C MET A 42 -1.89 -6.14 4.25
N VAL A 43 -2.82 -5.44 3.59
CA VAL A 43 -2.82 -3.99 3.48
C VAL A 43 -4.05 -3.45 4.19
N VAL A 44 -3.87 -2.48 5.07
CA VAL A 44 -4.90 -1.94 5.95
C VAL A 44 -4.92 -0.41 5.85
N ASP A 45 -6.10 0.18 5.78
CA ASP A 45 -6.24 1.62 5.96
C ASP A 45 -6.10 1.95 7.43
N GLY A 46 -5.08 2.72 7.79
CA GLY A 46 -4.88 3.14 9.19
C GLY A 46 -5.99 4.03 9.75
N SER A 47 -6.78 4.68 8.89
CA SER A 47 -7.87 5.57 9.29
C SER A 47 -9.16 4.83 9.64
N SER A 48 -9.45 3.70 8.99
CA SER A 48 -10.67 2.91 9.24
C SER A 48 -10.40 1.56 9.92
N GLY A 49 -9.17 1.04 9.81
CA GLY A 49 -8.81 -0.32 10.25
C GLY A 49 -9.19 -1.41 9.25
N ASP A 50 -9.81 -1.05 8.13
CA ASP A 50 -10.31 -2.03 7.16
C ASP A 50 -9.22 -2.52 6.21
N PRO A 51 -9.30 -3.79 5.76
CA PRO A 51 -8.48 -4.28 4.67
C PRO A 51 -8.70 -3.46 3.39
N VAL A 52 -7.61 -3.20 2.66
CA VAL A 52 -7.66 -2.49 1.38
C VAL A 52 -7.40 -3.45 0.24
N SER A 53 -8.34 -3.50 -0.70
CA SER A 53 -8.11 -4.03 -2.03
C SER A 53 -7.70 -2.89 -2.97
N PHE A 54 -6.72 -3.14 -3.84
CA PHE A 54 -6.34 -2.19 -4.87
C PHE A 54 -7.15 -2.45 -6.13
N ASP A 55 -7.93 -1.45 -6.55
CA ASP A 55 -8.45 -1.40 -7.90
C ASP A 55 -7.31 -0.96 -8.85
N PRO A 56 -6.84 -1.84 -9.77
CA PRO A 56 -5.76 -1.51 -10.68
C PRO A 56 -6.08 -0.32 -11.61
N THR A 57 -7.35 0.01 -11.79
CA THR A 57 -7.80 1.11 -12.66
C THR A 57 -7.59 2.50 -12.04
N GLY A 58 -7.51 2.61 -10.72
CA GLY A 58 -7.40 3.87 -9.98
C GLY A 58 -6.04 4.14 -9.32
N VAL A 59 -5.14 3.16 -9.36
CA VAL A 59 -3.80 3.24 -8.75
C VAL A 59 -2.76 3.51 -9.82
N HIS A 60 -2.15 4.69 -9.77
CA HIS A 60 -1.13 5.06 -10.75
C HIS A 60 0.25 4.49 -10.40
N ARG A 61 0.61 4.49 -9.10
CA ARG A 61 1.87 3.93 -8.62
C ARG A 61 1.82 3.59 -7.13
N LEU A 62 2.49 2.50 -6.73
CA LEU A 62 2.69 2.12 -5.34
C LEU A 62 4.16 2.28 -4.96
N HIS A 63 4.46 2.96 -3.85
CA HIS A 63 5.80 2.98 -3.25
C HIS A 63 5.75 2.32 -1.88
N LEU A 64 6.64 1.35 -1.66
CA LEU A 64 6.85 0.73 -0.35
C LEU A 64 7.86 1.57 0.44
N ILE A 65 7.47 1.98 1.63
CA ILE A 65 8.32 2.70 2.59
C ILE A 65 8.60 1.73 3.73
N ARG A 66 9.90 1.49 3.97
CA ARG A 66 10.38 0.62 5.05
C ARG A 66 10.93 1.50 6.17
N TYR A 67 10.63 1.11 7.40
CA TYR A 67 11.28 1.68 8.57
C TYR A 67 12.64 0.98 8.77
N ARG A 68 13.62 1.72 9.29
CA ARG A 68 14.90 1.15 9.71
C ARG A 68 14.83 0.67 11.14
#